data_AF-A0ABD3EMT1-F1
#
_entry.id   AF-A0ABD3EMT1-F1
#
_cell.length_a   1.000
_cell.length_b   1.000
_cell.length_c   1.000
_cell.angle_alpha   90.00
_cell.angle_beta   90.00
_cell.angle_gamma   90.00
#
_symmetry.space_group_name_H-M   'P 1'
#
loop_
_entity.id
_entity.type
_entity.pdbx_description
1 polymer ?
#
loop_
_entity_poly.entity_id
_entity_poly.type
_entity_poly.pdbx_seq_one_letter_code
_entity_poly.pdbx_strand_id
1 'polypeptide(L)'
;MAEQIQKHSQFKGQPRLPKFAVPKRYDLKLKPDLIACKFSGAVQISVDVVSDTKFLVLNAAELSIIPKSVTYASGSKQFILDLPDKVDLYEKWERSNRLSLP
;
A
#
# COMPACT_ATOMS: atom_id res chain seq x y z
N MET A 1 13.06 -14.35 -19.62
CA MET A 1 12.77 -12.92 -19.36
C MET A 1 11.26 -12.62 -19.26
N ALA A 2 10.40 -13.57 -18.84
CA ALA A 2 8.93 -13.40 -18.89
C ALA A 2 8.17 -13.77 -17.60
N GLU A 3 8.84 -13.91 -16.46
CA GLU A 3 8.19 -14.44 -15.24
C GLU A 3 7.68 -13.39 -14.24
N GLN A 4 7.99 -12.11 -14.41
CA GLN A 4 7.60 -11.09 -13.41
C GLN A 4 6.18 -10.54 -13.58
N ILE A 5 5.58 -10.64 -14.77
CA ILE A 5 4.23 -10.08 -15.03
C ILE A 5 3.12 -10.95 -14.43
N GLN A 6 3.38 -12.24 -14.16
CA GLN A 6 2.35 -13.20 -13.73
C GLN A 6 2.05 -13.19 -12.22
N LYS A 7 2.89 -12.62 -11.35
CA LYS A 7 2.67 -12.69 -9.89
C LYS A 7 1.67 -11.67 -9.34
N HIS A 8 1.46 -10.55 -10.03
CA HIS A 8 0.61 -9.45 -9.55
C HIS A 8 -0.85 -9.57 -10.02
N SER A 9 -1.11 -10.34 -11.09
CA SER A 9 -2.46 -10.52 -11.65
C SER A 9 -3.41 -11.25 -10.70
N GLN A 10 -2.89 -12.10 -9.81
CA GLN A 10 -3.73 -12.87 -8.88
C GLN A 10 -4.51 -12.01 -7.88
N PHE A 11 -4.08 -10.77 -7.63
CA PHE A 11 -4.77 -9.85 -6.71
C PHE A 11 -5.67 -8.84 -7.43
N LYS A 12 -5.52 -8.69 -8.76
CA LYS A 12 -6.36 -7.77 -9.53
C LYS A 12 -7.80 -8.30 -9.56
N GLY A 13 -8.75 -7.44 -9.22
CA GLY A 13 -10.18 -7.79 -9.15
C GLY A 13 -10.61 -8.57 -7.89
N GLN A 14 -9.70 -8.87 -6.97
CA GLN A 14 -10.05 -9.46 -5.69
C GLN A 14 -10.29 -8.37 -4.63
N PRO A 15 -11.48 -8.28 -4.01
CA PRO A 15 -11.78 -7.23 -3.03
C PRO A 15 -11.08 -7.43 -1.68
N ARG A 16 -10.42 -8.58 -1.48
CA ARG A 16 -9.81 -8.96 -0.20
C ARG A 16 -8.30 -9.01 -0.33
N LEU A 17 -7.62 -8.39 0.63
CA LEU A 17 -6.17 -8.45 0.70
C LEU A 17 -5.67 -9.87 0.98
N PRO A 18 -4.49 -10.23 0.44
CA PRO A 18 -3.83 -11.47 0.80
C PRO A 18 -3.55 -11.60 2.31
N LYS A 19 -3.56 -12.83 2.80
CA LYS A 19 -3.42 -13.16 4.23
C LYS A 19 -1.99 -13.42 4.69
N PHE A 20 -0.97 -13.21 3.84
CA PHE A 20 0.43 -13.48 4.19
C PHE A 20 1.02 -12.47 5.17
N ALA A 21 0.39 -11.31 5.33
CA ALA A 21 0.83 -10.21 6.18
C ALA A 21 -0.29 -9.80 7.13
N VAL A 22 -0.03 -9.87 8.44
CA VAL A 22 -0.99 -9.54 9.49
C VAL A 22 -0.56 -8.26 10.20
N PRO A 23 -1.27 -7.13 10.03
CA PRO A 23 -0.93 -5.90 10.75
C PRO A 23 -1.21 -6.06 12.25
N LYS A 24 -0.26 -5.61 13.07
CA LYS A 24 -0.34 -5.63 14.54
C LYS A 24 -0.66 -4.27 15.12
N ARG A 25 -0.04 -3.21 14.56
CA ARG A 25 -0.18 -1.84 15.08
C ARG A 25 0.00 -0.82 13.97
N TYR A 26 -0.82 0.23 14.01
CA TYR A 26 -0.66 1.42 13.20
C TYR A 26 -0.31 2.60 14.11
N ASP A 27 0.72 3.35 13.73
CA ASP A 27 0.99 4.69 14.23
C ASP A 27 0.69 5.66 13.09
N LEU A 28 -0.34 6.49 13.29
CA LEU A 28 -0.89 7.39 12.28
C LEU A 28 -0.64 8.83 12.72
N LYS A 29 0.10 9.58 11.91
CA LYS A 29 0.34 11.01 12.08
C LYS A 29 -0.29 11.75 10.93
N LEU A 30 -1.39 12.45 11.20
CA LEU A 30 -2.08 13.29 10.22
C LEU A 30 -1.85 14.77 10.53
N LYS A 31 -1.55 15.55 9.51
CA LYS A 31 -1.48 17.01 9.52
C LYS A 31 -2.48 17.54 8.49
N PRO A 32 -3.74 17.79 8.90
CA PRO A 32 -4.74 18.40 8.04
C PRO A 32 -4.44 19.89 7.85
N ASP A 33 -4.58 20.36 6.62
CA ASP A 33 -4.61 21.76 6.23
C ASP A 33 -6.04 22.09 5.81
N LEU A 34 -6.76 22.78 6.70
CA LEU A 34 -8.17 23.13 6.51
C LEU A 34 -8.37 24.27 5.51
N ILE A 35 -7.35 25.10 5.28
CA ILE A 35 -7.42 26.22 4.33
C ILE A 35 -7.27 25.69 2.92
N ALA A 36 -6.28 24.80 2.70
CA ALA A 36 -6.05 24.18 1.41
C ALA A 36 -6.94 22.96 1.15
N CYS A 37 -7.77 22.54 2.12
CA CYS A 37 -8.55 21.29 2.09
C CYS A 37 -7.68 20.06 1.74
N LYS A 38 -6.49 19.96 2.33
CA LYS A 38 -5.50 18.91 2.08
C LYS A 38 -5.08 18.25 3.39
N PHE A 39 -4.45 17.09 3.29
CA PHE A 39 -3.77 16.48 4.42
C PHE A 39 -2.40 15.98 3.99
N SER A 40 -1.46 16.04 4.93
CA SER A 40 -0.16 15.40 4.84
C SER A 40 0.05 14.56 6.09
N GLY A 41 0.96 13.60 6.05
CA GLY A 41 1.14 12.73 7.20
C GLY A 41 2.15 11.63 6.97
N ALA A 42 2.34 10.83 8.01
CA ALA A 42 3.14 9.63 7.99
C ALA A 42 2.38 8.50 8.67
N VAL A 43 2.54 7.29 8.15
CA VAL A 43 2.01 6.07 8.74
C VAL A 43 3.16 5.10 8.96
N GLN A 44 3.22 4.54 10.17
CA GLN A 44 4.10 3.42 10.48
C GLN A 44 3.23 2.21 10.77
N ILE A 45 3.44 1.13 10.02
CA ILE A 45 2.67 -0.10 10.11
C ILE A 45 3.58 -1.19 10.63
N SER A 46 3.29 -1.70 11.82
CA SER A 46 3.92 -2.92 12.34
C SER A 46 3.17 -4.12 11.76
N VAL A 47 3.83 -4.92 10.94
CA VAL A 47 3.26 -6.07 10.26
C VAL A 47 4.04 -7.33 10.63
N ASP A 48 3.30 -8.42 10.84
CA ASP A 48 3.85 -9.75 11.02
C ASP A 48 3.70 -10.54 9.71
N VAL A 49 4.81 -10.95 9.12
CA VAL A 49 4.85 -11.70 7.86
C VAL A 49 4.82 -13.19 8.20
N VAL A 50 3.68 -13.83 7.96
CA VAL A 50 3.41 -15.22 8.35
C VAL A 50 3.92 -16.21 7.30
N SER A 51 4.09 -15.77 6.06
CA SER A 51 4.57 -16.56 4.93
C SER A 51 5.57 -15.76 4.11
N ASP A 52 6.63 -16.42 3.63
CA ASP A 52 7.67 -15.79 2.81
C ASP A 52 7.06 -15.05 1.62
N THR A 53 7.33 -13.75 1.55
CA THR A 53 6.84 -12.87 0.48
C THR A 53 7.90 -11.85 0.09
N LYS A 54 7.86 -11.41 -1.16
CA LYS A 54 8.74 -10.37 -1.71
C LYS A 54 8.03 -9.03 -1.89
N PHE A 55 6.73 -8.96 -1.57
CA PHE A 55 5.92 -7.77 -1.74
C PHE A 55 4.82 -7.69 -0.67
N LEU A 56 4.36 -6.48 -0.41
CA LEU A 56 3.25 -6.20 0.49
C LEU A 56 2.14 -5.50 -0.29
N VAL A 57 0.90 -5.99 -0.15
CA VAL A 57 -0.27 -5.37 -0.78
C VAL A 57 -1.06 -4.65 0.30
N LEU A 58 -1.31 -3.36 0.10
CA LEU A 58 -2.03 -2.49 1.03
C LEU A 58 -3.11 -1.72 0.27
N ASN A 59 -4.16 -1.31 0.99
CA ASN A 59 -5.17 -0.41 0.43
C ASN A 59 -4.66 1.03 0.45
N ALA A 60 -4.82 1.73 -0.67
CA ALA A 60 -4.56 3.15 -0.80
C ALA A 60 -5.66 3.78 -1.66
N ALA A 61 -6.60 4.49 -1.04
CA ALA A 61 -7.69 5.17 -1.74
C ALA A 61 -7.44 6.67 -1.71
N GLU A 62 -7.33 7.29 -2.90
CA GLU A 62 -7.13 8.74 -3.05
C GLU A 62 -5.88 9.30 -2.34
N LEU A 63 -4.84 8.46 -2.20
CA LEU A 63 -3.57 8.82 -1.57
C LEU A 63 -2.46 8.98 -2.61
N SER A 64 -1.72 10.08 -2.54
CA SER A 64 -0.44 10.23 -3.25
C SER A 64 0.69 9.82 -2.32
N ILE A 65 1.40 8.74 -2.67
CA ILE A 65 2.52 8.21 -1.90
C ILE A 65 3.80 8.58 -2.63
N ILE A 66 4.75 9.20 -1.92
CA ILE A 66 6.06 9.52 -2.47
C ILE A 66 6.91 8.24 -2.39
N PRO A 67 7.39 7.65 -3.48
CA PRO A 67 8.10 6.36 -3.42
C PRO A 67 9.31 6.39 -2.48
N LYS A 68 10.03 7.52 -2.44
CA LYS A 68 11.19 7.74 -1.57
C LYS A 68 10.87 7.89 -0.08
N SER A 69 9.60 8.08 0.30
CA SER A 69 9.21 8.19 1.71
C SER A 69 8.87 6.84 2.34
N VAL A 70 8.86 5.76 1.57
CA VAL A 70 8.63 4.42 2.09
C VAL A 70 9.96 3.87 2.61
N THR A 71 9.99 3.58 3.90
CA THR A 71 11.16 2.99 4.56
C THR A 71 10.73 1.76 5.34
N TYR A 72 11.63 0.79 5.42
CA TYR A 72 11.42 -0.39 6.23
C TYR A 72 12.22 -0.28 7.51
N ALA A 73 11.60 -0.68 8.62
CA ALA A 73 12.27 -0.84 9.89
C ALA A 73 12.15 -2.30 10.30
N SER A 74 13.29 -2.98 10.43
CA SER A 74 13.31 -4.32 11.01
C SER A 74 13.00 -4.19 12.51
N GLY A 75 12.01 -4.93 12.98
CA GLY A 75 11.78 -5.08 14.42
C GLY A 75 12.85 -5.98 15.07
N SER A 76 12.50 -6.59 16.20
CA SER A 76 13.39 -7.52 16.92
C SER A 76 13.80 -8.77 16.12
N LYS A 77 13.06 -9.13 15.07
CA LYS A 77 13.47 -10.14 14.09
C LYS A 77 14.12 -9.45 12.91
N GLN A 78 15.34 -9.89 12.58
CA GLN A 78 16.12 -9.38 11.45
C GLN A 78 15.57 -9.96 10.15
N PHE A 79 15.11 -9.09 9.26
CA PHE A 79 14.80 -9.44 7.88
C PHE A 79 15.72 -8.64 6.96
N ILE A 80 16.25 -9.28 5.91
CA ILE A 80 16.89 -8.54 4.82
C ILE A 80 15.75 -7.91 4.03
N LEU A 81 15.58 -6.60 4.23
CA LEU A 81 14.57 -5.80 3.55
C LEU A 81 15.32 -4.94 2.54
N ASP A 82 15.21 -5.31 1.28
CA ASP A 82 15.65 -4.43 0.20
C ASP A 82 14.81 -3.15 0.25
N LEU A 83 15.43 -2.01 -0.06
CA LEU A 83 14.69 -0.76 -0.21
C LEU A 83 13.54 -0.97 -1.21
N PRO A 84 12.41 -0.27 -1.05
CA PRO A 84 11.31 -0.42 -1.99
C PRO A 84 11.78 0.05 -3.38
N ASP A 85 12.16 -0.91 -4.22
CA ASP A 85 12.58 -0.66 -5.60
C ASP A 85 11.46 0.02 -6.41
N LYS A 86 10.20 -0.25 -6.03
CA LYS A 86 9.02 0.30 -6.69
C LYS A 86 7.79 0.32 -5.80
N VAL A 87 7.10 1.45 -5.77
CA VAL A 87 5.74 1.57 -5.22
C VAL A 87 4.80 1.71 -6.41
N ASP A 88 4.04 0.65 -6.70
CA ASP A 88 3.06 0.62 -7.77
C ASP A 88 1.65 0.82 -7.19
N LEU A 89 0.97 1.89 -7.63
CA LEU A 89 -0.45 2.09 -7.35
C LEU A 89 -1.26 1.37 -8.42
N TYR A 90 -2.01 0.33 -8.01
CA TYR A 90 -2.93 -0.39 -8.88
C TYR A 90 -4.35 0.11 -8.65
N GLU A 91 -5.11 0.28 -9.75
CA GLU A 91 -6.53 0.68 -9.76
C GLU A 91 -6.77 2.10 -9.19
N LYS A 92 -6.46 3.13 -9.99
CA LYS A 92 -7.08 4.44 -9.80
C LYS A 92 -8.57 4.29 -10.10
N TRP A 93 -9.41 4.28 -9.08
CA TRP A 93 -10.86 4.31 -9.24
C TRP A 93 -11.25 5.66 -9.86
N GLU A 94 -11.36 5.72 -11.18
CA GLU A 94 -11.90 6.91 -11.84
C GLU A 94 -13.40 6.98 -11.56
N ARG A 95 -13.80 7.97 -10.75
CA ARG A 95 -15.21 8.29 -10.43
C ARG A 95 -15.99 8.83 -11.65
N SER A 96 -15.69 8.36 -12.86
CA SER A 96 -16.41 8.72 -14.08
C SER A 96 -17.48 7.67 -14.40
N ASN A 97 -18.42 7.45 -13.48
CA ASN A 97 -19.72 6.87 -13.85
C ASN A 97 -20.77 7.07 -12.74
N ARG A 98 -21.12 8.33 -12.47
CA ARG A 98 -22.32 8.64 -11.68
C ARG A 98 -23.06 9.85 -12.23
N LEU A 99 -23.30 9.89 -13.55
CA LEU A 99 -24.26 10.80 -14.17
C LEU A 99 -24.77 10.20 -15.49
N SER A 100 -25.50 9.08 -15.39
CA SER A 100 -26.56 8.70 -16.34
C SER A 100 -27.21 7.39 -15.91
N LEU A 101 -28.25 7.49 -15.09
CA LEU A 101 -29.36 6.54 -15.14
C LEU A 101 -30.64 7.37 -15.31
N PRO A 102 -31.59 6.86 -16.12
CA PRO A 102 -32.64 7.63 -16.81
C PRO A 102 -33.65 8.31 -15.90
#